data_AF-A0A2V9D417-F1
#
_entry.id   AF-A0A2V9D417-F1
#
_cell.length_a   1.000
_cell.length_b   1.000
_cell.length_c   1.000
_cell.angle_alpha   90.00
_cell.angle_beta   90.00
_cell.angle_gamma   90.00
#
_symmetry.space_group_name_H-M   'P 1'
#
loop_
_entity.id
_entity.type
_entity.pdbx_description
1 polymer ?
#
loop_
_entity_poly.entity_id
_entity_poly.type
_entity_poly.pdbx_seq_one_letter_code
_entity_poly.pdbx_strand_id
1 'polypeptide(L)'
;MQVYKCDLCGQIKECVQKEIDYREYDMCPQCWNALQAKLQGKGRVKEVREIILLPRPEAPAEEEEEKPAPERPPTIFGHSERPN
;
A
#
# COMPACT_ATOMS: atom_id res chain seq x y z
N MET A 1 20.18 -14.62 7.79
CA MET A 1 20.00 -15.57 6.68
C MET A 1 19.15 -16.71 7.21
N GLN A 2 18.02 -16.99 6.58
CA GLN A 2 17.13 -18.09 6.97
C GLN A 2 17.22 -19.19 5.92
N VAL A 3 17.17 -20.44 6.39
CA VAL A 3 17.25 -21.63 5.53
C VAL A 3 15.84 -22.09 5.23
N TYR A 4 15.38 -21.79 4.02
CA TYR A 4 14.03 -22.13 3.54
C TYR A 4 14.10 -22.90 2.22
N LYS A 5 12.97 -23.50 1.86
CA LYS A 5 12.79 -24.09 0.54
C LYS A 5 12.62 -22.96 -0.47
N CYS A 6 13.57 -22.81 -1.40
CA CYS A 6 13.49 -21.81 -2.45
C CYS A 6 12.27 -22.05 -3.34
N ASP A 7 11.45 -21.03 -3.57
CA ASP A 7 10.23 -21.16 -4.38
C ASP A 7 10.52 -21.43 -5.87
N LEU A 8 11.71 -21.08 -6.36
CA LEU A 8 12.09 -21.29 -7.76
C LEU A 8 12.69 -22.66 -8.04
N CYS A 9 13.64 -23.11 -7.21
CA CYS A 9 14.34 -24.38 -7.45
C CYS A 9 13.88 -25.52 -6.53
N GLY A 10 13.06 -25.24 -5.53
CA GLY A 10 12.54 -26.22 -4.59
C GLY A 10 13.56 -26.79 -3.61
N GLN A 11 14.80 -26.28 -3.62
CA GLN A 11 15.88 -26.76 -2.75
C GLN A 11 15.93 -25.97 -1.44
N ILE A 12 16.25 -26.66 -0.34
CA ILE A 12 16.48 -26.04 0.96
C ILE A 12 17.85 -25.36 0.93
N LYS A 13 17.85 -24.03 0.94
CA LYS A 13 19.06 -23.19 0.85
C LYS A 13 18.87 -21.93 1.69
N GLU A 14 19.96 -21.22 1.90
CA GLU A 14 19.88 -19.85 2.39
C GLU A 14 19.14 -19.00 1.35
N CYS A 15 17.94 -18.56 1.72
CA CYS A 15 17.07 -17.77 0.87
C CYS A 15 16.86 -16.39 1.50
N VAL A 16 16.49 -15.43 0.64
CA VAL A 16 16.08 -14.09 1.04
C VAL A 16 14.68 -13.86 0.50
N GLN A 17 13.79 -13.39 1.36
CA GLN A 17 12.43 -13.01 0.99
C GLN A 17 12.47 -11.77 0.08
N LYS A 18 11.73 -11.81 -1.02
CA LYS A 18 11.60 -10.72 -2.00
C LYS A 18 10.15 -10.56 -2.41
N GLU A 19 9.72 -9.32 -2.58
CA GLU A 19 8.41 -9.01 -3.13
C GLU A 19 8.51 -8.70 -4.63
N ILE A 20 7.71 -9.40 -5.44
CA ILE A 20 7.58 -9.19 -6.90
C ILE A 20 6.10 -9.28 -7.24
N ASP A 21 5.55 -8.27 -7.92
CA ASP A 21 4.13 -8.21 -8.32
C ASP A 21 3.17 -8.52 -7.15
N TYR A 22 3.38 -7.88 -6.00
CA TYR A 22 2.59 -8.03 -4.77
C TYR A 22 2.58 -9.46 -4.20
N ARG A 23 3.60 -10.26 -4.52
CA ARG A 23 3.78 -11.62 -3.99
C ARG A 23 5.16 -11.75 -3.38
N GLU A 24 5.22 -12.41 -2.24
CA GLU A 24 6.46 -12.71 -1.53
C GLU A 24 7.01 -14.06 -1.98
N TYR A 25 8.32 -14.11 -2.20
CA TYR A 25 9.05 -15.31 -2.60
C TYR A 25 10.33 -15.48 -1.80
N ASP A 26 10.60 -16.70 -1.36
CA ASP A 26 11.89 -17.12 -0.81
C ASP A 26 12.82 -17.53 -1.95
N MET A 27 13.84 -16.71 -2.21
CA MET A 27 14.77 -16.93 -3.32
C MET A 27 16.20 -17.14 -2.86
N CYS A 28 16.83 -18.22 -3.32
CA CYS A 28 18.27 -18.41 -3.13
C CYS A 28 19.11 -17.51 -4.07
N PRO A 29 20.37 -17.19 -3.72
CA PRO A 29 21.22 -16.29 -4.50
C PRO A 29 21.38 -16.72 -5.96
N GLN A 30 21.44 -18.02 -6.23
CA GLN A 30 21.59 -18.56 -7.59
C GLN A 30 20.38 -18.24 -8.47
N CYS A 31 19.18 -18.47 -7.95
CA CYS A 31 17.93 -18.16 -8.66
C CYS A 31 17.76 -16.65 -8.87
N TRP A 32 18.09 -15.86 -7.85
CA TRP A 32 18.03 -14.41 -7.92
C TRP A 32 18.97 -13.85 -8.99
N ASN A 33 20.24 -14.28 -9.01
CA ASN A 33 21.22 -13.82 -9.98
C ASN A 33 20.82 -14.18 -11.43
N ALA A 34 20.31 -15.40 -11.63
CA ALA A 34 19.80 -15.81 -12.94
C ALA A 34 18.60 -14.97 -13.39
N LEU A 35 17.72 -14.58 -12.47
CA LEU A 35 16.60 -13.68 -12.75
C LEU A 35 17.08 -12.26 -13.08
N GLN A 36 18.01 -11.70 -12.30
CA GLN A 36 18.60 -10.39 -12.56
C GLN A 36 19.24 -10.32 -13.95
N ALA A 37 20.01 -11.34 -14.34
CA ALA A 37 20.62 -11.41 -15.66
C ALA A 37 19.58 -11.39 -16.79
N LYS A 38 18.44 -12.06 -16.60
CA LYS A 38 17.34 -12.06 -17.59
C LYS A 38 16.60 -10.73 -17.67
N LEU A 39 16.56 -9.97 -16.57
CA LEU A 39 15.90 -8.67 -16.46
C LEU A 39 16.82 -7.50 -16.85
N GLN A 40 18.12 -7.73 -16.93
CA GLN A 40 19.11 -6.73 -17.32
C GLN A 40 18.75 -6.14 -18.70
N GLY A 41 18.58 -4.82 -18.75
CA GLY A 41 18.24 -4.08 -19.97
C GLY A 41 16.77 -4.20 -20.43
N LYS A 42 15.93 -4.99 -19.74
CA LYS A 42 14.48 -5.12 -20.07
C LYS A 42 13.57 -4.21 -19.23
N GLY A 43 14.14 -3.53 -18.24
CA GLY A 43 13.42 -2.56 -17.42
C GLY A 43 13.29 -1.20 -18.10
N ARG A 44 12.24 -0.46 -17.75
CA ARG A 44 12.18 0.98 -18.07
C ARG A 44 13.18 1.70 -17.18
N VAL A 45 13.86 2.73 -17.70
CA VAL A 45 14.49 3.73 -16.82
C VAL A 45 13.35 4.23 -15.91
N LYS A 46 13.54 4.16 -14.59
CA LYS A 46 12.64 4.85 -13.67
C LYS A 46 12.79 6.34 -13.98
N GLU A 47 12.05 6.85 -14.96
CA GLU A 47 11.59 8.22 -14.88
C GLU A 47 10.90 8.29 -13.53
N VAL A 48 11.49 9.10 -12.65
CA VAL A 48 10.98 9.37 -11.31
C VAL A 48 9.50 9.64 -11.51
N ARG A 49 8.64 8.73 -11.05
CA ARG A 49 7.20 9.01 -11.02
C ARG A 49 7.10 10.30 -10.22
N GLU A 50 6.80 11.42 -10.87
CA GLU A 50 6.58 12.68 -10.18
C GLU A 50 5.41 12.43 -9.25
N ILE A 51 5.71 12.23 -7.97
CA ILE A 51 4.71 12.15 -6.94
C ILE A 51 4.24 13.59 -6.78
N ILE A 52 3.12 13.93 -7.40
CA ILE A 52 2.46 15.20 -7.14
C ILE A 52 1.89 15.09 -5.72
N LEU A 53 2.64 15.59 -4.74
CA LEU A 53 2.09 15.83 -3.41
C LEU A 53 1.06 16.96 -3.55
N LEU A 54 -0.21 16.57 -3.63
CA LEU A 54 -1.29 17.53 -3.54
C LEU A 54 -1.21 18.22 -2.17
N PRO A 55 -1.37 19.55 -2.10
CA PRO A 55 -1.47 20.24 -0.82
C PRO A 55 -2.61 19.63 0.00
N ARG A 56 -2.44 19.59 1.32
CA ARG A 56 -3.51 19.18 2.24
C ARG A 56 -4.72 20.08 1.94
N PRO A 57 -5.90 19.52 1.63
CA PRO A 57 -7.08 20.33 1.47
C PRO A 57 -7.27 21.15 2.74
N GLU A 58 -7.39 22.46 2.59
CA GLU A 58 -7.80 23.34 3.68
C GLU A 58 -9.14 22.82 4.16
N ALA A 59 -9.20 22.39 5.43
CA ALA A 59 -10.48 22.11 6.03
C ALA A 59 -11.31 23.41 5.90
N PRO A 60 -12.58 23.35 5.50
CA PRO A 60 -13.44 24.50 5.64
C PRO A 60 -13.31 24.98 7.09
N ALA A 61 -13.17 26.29 7.29
CA ALA A 61 -13.14 26.87 8.62
C ALA A 61 -14.24 26.19 9.43
N GLU A 62 -13.87 25.55 10.53
CA GLU A 62 -14.84 25.07 11.50
C GLU A 62 -15.60 26.34 11.92
N GLU A 63 -16.77 26.60 11.30
CA GLU A 63 -17.85 27.24 12.03
C GLU A 63 -17.94 26.42 13.31
N GLU A 64 -17.91 27.11 14.46
CA GLU A 64 -18.03 26.50 15.78
C GLU A 64 -19.35 25.72 15.85
N GLU A 65 -19.40 24.52 15.26
CA GLU A 65 -20.37 23.50 15.58
C GLU A 65 -20.02 23.10 16.99
N GLU A 66 -20.72 23.71 17.93
CA GLU A 66 -20.73 23.38 19.35
C GLU A 66 -20.88 21.85 19.45
N LYS A 67 -19.75 21.15 19.62
CA LYS A 67 -19.74 19.69 19.77
C LYS A 67 -20.73 19.37 20.88
N PRO A 68 -21.80 18.59 20.60
CA PRO A 68 -22.81 18.34 21.61
C PRO A 68 -22.13 17.73 22.83
N ALA A 69 -22.31 18.37 23.99
CA ALA A 69 -21.72 17.91 25.24
C ALA A 69 -22.06 16.43 25.46
N PRO A 70 -21.12 15.60 25.97
CA PRO A 70 -21.26 14.15 26.05
C PRO A 70 -22.48 13.66 26.85
N GLU A 71 -23.14 14.55 27.60
CA GLU A 71 -24.30 14.28 28.43
C GLU A 71 -25.65 14.57 27.76
N ARG A 72 -25.67 15.16 26.55
CA ARG A 72 -26.92 15.41 25.82
C ARG A 72 -27.11 14.37 24.72
N PRO A 73 -28.31 13.79 24.59
CA PRO A 73 -28.61 12.96 23.43
C PRO A 73 -28.45 13.79 22.15
N PRO A 74 -27.88 13.22 21.07
CA PRO A 74 -27.66 13.95 19.84
C PRO A 74 -28.99 14.42 19.24
N THR A 75 -29.03 15.66 18.76
CA THR A 75 -30.18 16.19 18.02
C THR A 75 -30.20 15.57 16.62
N ILE A 76 -31.19 14.72 16.33
CA ILE A 76 -31.39 14.14 15.01
C ILE A 76 -32.20 15.12 14.17
N PHE A 77 -31.58 15.73 13.16
CA PHE A 77 -32.31 16.52 12.16
C PHE A 77 -32.91 15.59 11.12
N GLY A 78 -34.22 15.35 11.20
CA GLY A 78 -34.94 14.55 10.22
C GLY A 78 -35.32 15.39 8.99
N HIS A 79 -34.72 15.13 7.84
CA HIS A 79 -35.31 15.55 6.57
C HIS A 79 -36.45 14.59 6.20
N SER A 80 -37.68 15.07 6.36
CA SER A 80 -38.86 14.41 5.83
C SER A 80 -39.13 14.96 4.43
N GLU A 81 -38.54 14.37 3.41
CA GLU A 81 -39.08 14.52 2.06
C GLU A 81 -40.42 13.78 2.03
N ARG A 82 -41.53 14.52 2.17
CA ARG A 82 -42.86 13.99 1.85
C ARG A 82 -43.06 14.12 0.34
N PRO A 83 -43.20 13.03 -0.42
CA PRO A 83 -43.60 13.13 -1.81
C PRO A 83 -45.10 13.44 -1.89
N ASN A 84 -45.47 14.48 -2.64
CA ASN A 84 -46.76 14.57 -3.32
C ASN A 84 -46.56 15.28 -4.66
#